data_AF-A0AAW1TSY3-F1
#
_entry.id   AF-A0AAW1TSY3-F1
#
_cell.length_a   1.000
_cell.length_b   1.000
_cell.length_c   1.000
_cell.angle_alpha   90.00
_cell.angle_beta   90.00
_cell.angle_gamma   90.00
#
_symmetry.space_group_name_H-M   'P 1'
#
loop_
_entity.id
_entity.type
_entity.pdbx_description
1 polymer ?
#
loop_
_entity_poly.entity_id
_entity_poly.type
_entity_poly.pdbx_seq_one_letter_code
_entity_poly.pdbx_strand_id
1 'polypeptide(L)'
;MASCSTQLISVELTNPESNKTYTITVTEREFERLQTDATFASLKLEEAENLEYARFISETDAEEPEGSESDLNGSIEESMRNPSEDSAFKWPHEAILLLLDEYEKRQNDFNSGRISKKNCGWTLVLN
;
A
#
# COMPACT_ATOMS: atom_id res chain seq x y z
N MET A 1 -29.15 -23.10 17.48
CA MET A 1 -28.57 -22.31 16.37
C MET A 1 -28.18 -20.96 16.95
N ALA A 2 -26.91 -20.73 17.25
CA ALA A 2 -26.46 -19.43 17.73
C ALA A 2 -26.30 -18.51 16.52
N SER A 3 -27.24 -17.60 16.29
CA SER A 3 -27.04 -16.46 15.42
C SER A 3 -26.05 -15.53 16.12
N CYS A 4 -24.75 -15.71 15.85
CA CYS A 4 -23.74 -14.76 16.25
C CYS A 4 -23.93 -13.51 15.38
N SER A 5 -24.71 -12.55 15.87
CA SER A 5 -24.83 -11.24 15.25
C SER A 5 -23.53 -10.49 15.55
N THR A 6 -22.62 -10.42 14.58
CA THR A 6 -21.41 -9.62 14.70
C THR A 6 -21.80 -8.15 14.65
N GLN A 7 -21.92 -7.54 15.82
CA GLN A 7 -22.14 -6.10 15.94
C GLN A 7 -20.85 -5.37 15.56
N LEU A 8 -20.98 -4.39 14.66
CA LEU A 8 -19.90 -3.49 14.27
C LEU A 8 -19.96 -2.22 15.11
N ILE A 9 -18.80 -1.74 15.54
CA ILE A 9 -18.59 -0.58 16.40
C ILE A 9 -17.68 0.39 15.65
N SER A 10 -18.04 1.67 15.63
CA SER A 10 -17.19 2.72 15.08
C SER A 10 -16.23 3.22 16.17
N VAL A 11 -14.94 3.25 15.84
CA VAL A 11 -13.86 3.64 16.76
C VAL A 11 -13.00 4.70 16.10
N GLU A 12 -12.57 5.67 16.89
CA GLU A 12 -11.63 6.71 16.46
C GLU A 12 -10.22 6.36 16.93
N LEU A 13 -9.28 6.30 15.99
CA LEU A 13 -7.86 6.10 16.26
C LEU A 13 -7.12 7.39 15.92
N THR A 14 -6.37 7.94 16.88
CA THR A 14 -5.59 9.16 16.68
C THR A 14 -4.11 8.81 16.59
N ASN A 15 -3.45 9.25 15.51
CA ASN A 15 -2.02 9.17 15.39
C ASN A 15 -1.37 10.33 16.17
N PRO A 16 -0.55 10.07 17.20
CA PRO A 16 0.06 11.12 18.02
C PRO A 16 1.14 11.93 17.27
N GLU A 17 1.75 11.37 16.22
CA GLU A 17 2.81 12.03 15.45
C GLU A 17 2.24 13.01 14.43
N SER A 18 1.17 12.61 13.75
CA SER A 18 0.52 13.43 12.71
C SER A 18 -0.67 14.26 13.22
N ASN A 19 -1.13 14.02 14.46
CA ASN A 19 -2.37 14.58 15.02
C ASN A 19 -3.61 14.34 14.14
N LYS A 20 -3.59 13.30 13.32
CA LYS A 20 -4.73 12.89 12.48
C LYS A 20 -5.58 11.85 13.20
N THR A 21 -6.89 11.95 13.04
CA THR A 21 -7.85 11.00 13.60
C THR A 21 -8.57 10.27 12.48
N TYR A 22 -8.62 8.96 12.62
CA TYR A 22 -9.19 8.02 11.66
C TYR A 22 -10.37 7.31 12.29
N THR A 23 -11.51 7.30 11.60
CA THR A 23 -12.68 6.54 12.03
C THR A 23 -12.70 5.21 11.31
N ILE A 24 -12.62 4.11 12.07
CA ILE A 24 -12.69 2.75 11.55
C ILE A 24 -13.90 2.02 12.12
N THR A 25 -14.42 1.05 11.37
CA THR A 25 -15.47 0.14 11.84
C THR A 25 -14.85 -1.21 12.15
N VAL A 26 -15.09 -1.70 13.37
CA VAL A 26 -14.49 -2.95 13.88
C VAL A 26 -15.54 -3.79 14.58
N THR A 27 -15.26 -5.09 14.73
CA THR A 27 -16.09 -5.96 15.56
C THR A 27 -15.84 -5.75 17.05
N GLU A 28 -16.77 -6.16 17.91
CA GLU A 28 -16.61 -6.11 19.37
C GLU A 28 -15.31 -6.79 19.86
N ARG A 29 -14.97 -7.95 19.29
CA ARG A 29 -13.72 -8.67 19.61
C ARG A 29 -12.48 -7.86 19.22
N GLU A 30 -12.52 -7.18 18.08
CA GLU A 30 -11.42 -6.32 17.64
C GLU A 30 -11.31 -5.06 18.49
N PHE A 31 -12.43 -4.51 18.97
CA PHE A 31 -12.45 -3.38 19.89
C PHE A 31 -11.77 -3.72 21.23
N GLU A 32 -12.05 -4.89 21.81
CA GLU A 32 -11.35 -5.35 23.01
C GLU A 32 -9.85 -5.52 22.77
N ARG A 33 -9.48 -6.05 21.60
CA ARG A 33 -8.08 -6.18 21.19
C ARG A 33 -7.41 -4.84 20.98
N LEU A 34 -8.08 -3.84 20.39
CA LEU A 34 -7.55 -2.49 20.20
C LEU A 34 -7.16 -1.84 21.53
N GLN A 35 -7.92 -2.09 22.60
CA GLN A 35 -7.60 -1.56 23.93
C GLN A 35 -6.45 -2.29 24.63
N THR A 36 -6.24 -3.57 24.30
CA THR A 36 -5.29 -4.44 25.03
C THR A 36 -3.97 -4.61 24.29
N ASP A 37 -4.02 -4.68 22.96
CA ASP A 37 -2.92 -5.01 22.07
C ASP A 37 -2.50 -3.76 21.29
N ALA A 38 -1.44 -3.12 21.77
CA ALA A 38 -0.88 -1.93 21.15
C ALA A 38 -0.41 -2.19 19.70
N THR A 39 0.09 -3.39 19.38
CA THR A 39 0.54 -3.72 18.02
C THR A 39 -0.62 -3.82 17.06
N PHE A 40 -1.75 -4.37 17.52
CA PHE A 40 -2.97 -4.43 16.75
C PHE A 40 -3.56 -3.03 16.52
N ALA A 41 -3.52 -2.16 17.53
CA ALA A 41 -3.92 -0.76 17.39
C ALA A 41 -3.08 0.00 16.36
N SER A 42 -1.75 -0.13 16.41
CA SER A 42 -0.85 0.49 15.42
C SER A 42 -1.13 -0.03 14.01
N LEU A 43 -1.31 -1.33 13.82
CA LEU A 43 -1.62 -1.92 12.53
C LEU A 43 -2.95 -1.39 11.96
N LYS A 44 -3.98 -1.29 12.80
CA LYS A 44 -5.29 -0.74 12.39
C LYS A 44 -5.24 0.74 12.06
N LEU A 45 -4.37 1.49 12.72
CA LEU A 45 -4.13 2.91 12.44
C LEU A 45 -3.40 3.10 11.09
N GLU A 46 -2.34 2.33 10.83
CA GLU A 46 -1.60 2.35 9.55
C GLU A 46 -2.51 1.96 8.36
N GLU A 47 -3.36 0.94 8.54
CA GLU A 47 -4.35 0.52 7.55
C GLU A 47 -5.31 1.66 7.20
N ALA A 48 -5.79 2.39 8.22
CA ALA A 48 -6.71 3.52 8.02
C ALA A 48 -6.03 4.70 7.30
N GLU A 49 -4.77 4.98 7.62
CA GLU A 49 -3.97 6.03 6.97
C GLU A 49 -3.70 5.72 5.50
N ASN A 50 -3.34 4.48 5.17
CA ASN A 50 -3.16 4.06 3.78
C ASN A 50 -4.47 4.16 2.97
N LEU A 51 -5.61 3.89 3.59
CA LEU A 51 -6.91 3.97 2.93
C LEU A 51 -7.31 5.43 2.65
N GLU A 52 -6.99 6.35 3.55
CA GLU A 52 -7.13 7.80 3.32
C GLU A 52 -6.25 8.27 2.15
N TYR A 53 -4.99 7.82 2.12
CA TYR A 53 -4.05 8.16 1.04
C TYR A 53 -4.51 7.61 -0.32
N ALA A 54 -4.99 6.37 -0.36
CA ALA A 54 -5.53 5.77 -1.59
C ALA A 54 -6.77 6.52 -2.09
N ARG A 55 -7.66 6.94 -1.18
CA ARG A 55 -8.83 7.75 -1.52
C ARG A 55 -8.42 9.09 -2.14
N PHE A 56 -7.43 9.76 -1.55
CA PHE A 56 -6.94 11.03 -2.05
C PHE A 56 -6.43 10.93 -3.51
N ILE A 57 -5.71 9.86 -3.85
CA ILE A 57 -5.24 9.62 -5.24
C ILE A 57 -6.42 9.37 -6.19
N SER A 58 -7.46 8.65 -5.73
CA SER A 58 -8.64 8.38 -6.56
C SER A 58 -9.53 9.60 -6.81
N GLU A 59 -9.49 10.62 -5.93
CA GLU A 59 -10.26 11.85 -6.10
C GLU A 59 -9.59 12.86 -7.06
N THR A 60 -8.35 12.60 -7.52
CA THR A 60 -7.59 13.49 -8.42
C THR A 60 -7.60 13.12 -9.92
N ASP A 61 -8.27 12.03 -10.33
CA ASP A 61 -8.39 11.61 -11.75
C ASP A 61 -9.87 11.51 -12.20
N ALA A 62 -10.54 12.65 -12.26
CA ALA A 62 -11.85 12.77 -12.91
C ALA A 62 -11.90 14.02 -13.81
N GLU A 63 -10.94 14.14 -14.73
CA GLU A 63 -11.15 14.88 -15.97
C GLU A 63 -10.85 13.90 -17.11
N GLU A 64 -11.91 13.41 -17.77
CA GLU A 64 -11.79 12.58 -18.96
C GLU A 64 -11.15 13.39 -20.09
N PRO A 65 -10.14 12.87 -20.81
CA PRO A 65 -9.83 13.37 -22.14
C PRO A 65 -10.68 12.57 -23.14
N GLU A 66 -11.85 13.09 -23.49
CA GLU A 66 -12.45 12.75 -24.77
C GLU A 66 -11.48 13.14 -25.89
N GLY A 67 -11.29 12.20 -26.81
CA GLY A 67 -10.13 12.13 -27.67
C GLY A 67 -9.87 13.32 -28.58
N SER A 68 -8.59 13.52 -28.88
CA SER A 68 -8.14 13.65 -30.26
C SER A 68 -6.62 13.53 -30.28
N GLU A 69 -6.13 12.59 -31.07
CA GLU A 69 -4.74 12.44 -31.49
C GLU A 69 -4.15 13.75 -32.06
N SER A 70 -3.11 14.30 -31.43
CA SER A 70 -2.06 15.08 -32.11
C SER A 70 -0.87 15.39 -31.17
N ASP A 71 0.25 14.77 -31.49
CA ASP A 71 1.61 15.30 -31.55
C ASP A 71 2.12 16.37 -30.55
N LEU A 72 3.22 15.99 -29.89
CA LEU A 72 4.44 16.78 -29.58
C LEU A 72 4.52 17.61 -28.28
N ASN A 73 5.28 17.04 -27.34
CA ASN A 73 6.47 17.62 -26.69
C ASN A 73 6.34 18.95 -25.92
N GLY A 74 6.42 18.88 -24.59
CA GLY A 74 6.74 20.02 -23.72
C GLY A 74 7.02 19.58 -22.29
N SER A 75 8.30 19.51 -21.94
CA SER A 75 8.92 19.26 -20.63
C SER A 75 8.00 19.30 -19.40
N ILE A 76 7.81 18.15 -18.76
CA ILE A 76 7.28 18.07 -17.40
C ILE A 76 8.39 18.52 -16.45
N GLU A 77 8.25 19.72 -15.90
CA GLU A 77 9.04 20.18 -14.78
C GLU A 77 8.70 19.35 -13.55
N GLU A 78 9.67 18.51 -13.19
CA GLU A 78 9.82 17.83 -11.92
C GLU A 78 9.91 18.87 -10.79
N SER A 79 8.79 19.15 -10.12
CA SER A 79 8.78 19.93 -8.88
C SER A 79 8.98 18.98 -7.68
N MET A 80 10.25 18.66 -7.42
CA MET A 80 10.69 18.17 -6.11
C MET A 80 10.30 19.15 -5.00
N ARG A 81 9.81 18.63 -3.85
CA ARG A 81 10.15 19.01 -2.44
C ARG A 81 8.94 18.71 -1.50
N ASN A 82 9.01 17.88 -0.44
CA ASN A 82 10.10 17.40 0.42
C ASN A 82 9.92 15.92 0.84
N PRO A 83 11.00 15.13 0.94
CA PRO A 83 11.10 14.00 1.86
C PRO A 83 12.05 14.31 3.03
N SER A 84 11.53 14.28 4.24
CA SER A 84 12.28 14.40 5.49
C SER A 84 11.36 13.83 6.58
N GLU A 85 11.67 12.80 7.35
CA GLU A 85 12.80 11.85 7.48
C GLU A 85 12.10 10.55 7.94
N ASP A 86 12.42 9.37 7.41
CA ASP A 86 13.16 8.44 8.25
C ASP A 86 13.94 7.40 7.43
N SER A 87 15.16 7.18 7.91
CA SER A 87 16.24 6.38 7.37
C SER A 87 15.89 4.90 7.15
N ALA A 88 15.24 4.61 6.02
CA ALA A 88 15.26 3.29 5.41
C ALA A 88 15.82 3.44 3.99
N PHE A 89 16.68 2.51 3.56
CA PHE A 89 17.22 2.47 2.21
C PHE A 89 16.05 2.24 1.23
N LYS A 90 15.41 3.32 0.75
CA LYS A 90 14.30 3.26 -0.19
C LYS A 90 14.88 3.08 -1.58
N TRP A 91 14.48 1.99 -2.24
CA TRP A 91 14.88 1.75 -3.62
C TRP A 91 14.34 2.89 -4.50
N PRO A 92 15.11 3.36 -5.50
CA PRO A 92 14.56 4.30 -6.45
C PRO A 92 13.32 3.67 -7.11
N HIS A 93 12.31 4.49 -7.37
CA HIS A 93 11.03 4.03 -7.91
C HIS A 93 11.22 3.18 -9.17
N GLU A 94 12.14 3.59 -10.05
CA GLU A 94 12.53 2.84 -11.24
C GLU A 94 13.02 1.41 -10.94
N ALA A 95 13.79 1.22 -9.87
CA ALA A 95 14.27 -0.12 -9.50
C ALA A 95 13.16 -1.02 -8.95
N ILE A 96 12.15 -0.43 -8.30
CA ILE A 96 10.96 -1.17 -7.85
C ILE A 96 10.16 -1.65 -9.07
N LEU A 97 9.95 -0.78 -10.05
CA LEU A 97 9.25 -1.12 -11.29
C LEU A 97 9.98 -2.23 -12.05
N LEU A 98 11.30 -2.12 -12.20
CA LEU A 98 12.13 -3.16 -12.84
C LEU A 98 12.02 -4.51 -12.11
N LEU A 99 11.92 -4.49 -10.78
CA LEU A 99 11.79 -5.71 -10.00
C LEU A 99 10.44 -6.40 -10.19
N LEU A 100 9.36 -5.61 -10.25
CA LEU A 100 8.01 -6.11 -10.51
C LEU A 100 7.91 -6.72 -11.91
N ASP A 101 8.42 -6.03 -12.93
CA ASP A 101 8.46 -6.52 -14.31
C ASP A 101 9.21 -7.85 -14.42
N GLU A 102 10.36 -7.98 -13.76
CA GLU A 102 11.14 -9.22 -13.79
C GLU A 102 10.45 -10.35 -13.01
N TYR A 103 9.76 -10.02 -11.92
CA TYR A 103 8.98 -10.98 -11.17
C TYR A 103 7.83 -11.54 -12.00
N GLU A 104 7.05 -10.69 -12.68
CA GLU A 104 5.94 -11.13 -13.54
C GLU A 104 6.41 -12.06 -14.65
N LYS A 105 7.53 -11.75 -15.30
CA LYS A 105 8.13 -12.61 -16.34
C LYS A 105 8.48 -14.00 -15.82
N ARG A 106 8.98 -14.09 -14.58
CA ARG A 106 9.43 -15.36 -13.97
C ARG A 106 8.34 -16.04 -13.12
N GLN A 107 7.20 -15.38 -12.89
CA GLN A 107 6.12 -15.87 -12.04
C GLN A 107 5.61 -17.24 -12.49
N ASN A 108 5.50 -17.43 -13.80
CA ASN A 108 5.05 -18.70 -14.37
C ASN A 108 6.05 -19.84 -14.14
N ASP A 109 7.36 -19.55 -14.13
CA ASP A 109 8.40 -20.53 -13.82
C ASP A 109 8.44 -20.91 -12.33
N PHE A 110 8.07 -19.99 -11.44
CA PHE A 110 7.88 -20.27 -10.01
C PHE A 110 6.64 -21.13 -9.75
N ASN A 111 5.51 -20.80 -10.39
CA ASN A 111 4.24 -21.47 -10.17
C ASN A 111 4.16 -22.84 -10.86
N SER A 112 4.88 -23.04 -11.95
CA SER A 112 4.95 -24.33 -12.65
C SER A 112 5.84 -25.36 -11.96
N GLY A 113 6.51 -25.01 -10.86
CA GLY A 113 7.41 -25.92 -10.12
C GLY A 113 8.70 -26.24 -10.87
N ARG A 114 8.95 -25.58 -12.01
CA ARG A 114 10.14 -25.74 -12.85
C ARG A 114 11.39 -25.21 -12.16
N ILE A 115 11.22 -24.33 -11.17
CA ILE A 115 12.26 -23.84 -10.26
C ILE A 115 11.93 -24.32 -8.84
N SER A 116 12.79 -25.16 -8.25
CA SER A 116 12.69 -25.53 -6.83
C SER A 116 12.87 -24.29 -5.96
N LYS A 117 12.09 -24.13 -4.89
CA LYS A 117 12.16 -22.99 -3.94
C LYS A 117 13.57 -22.73 -3.39
N LYS A 118 14.49 -23.69 -3.45
CA LYS A 118 15.90 -23.52 -3.04
C LYS A 118 16.77 -22.80 -4.09
N ASN A 119 16.33 -22.78 -5.35
CA ASN A 119 16.96 -22.09 -6.47
C ASN A 119 16.06 -20.97 -6.99
N CYS A 120 15.24 -20.36 -6.13
CA CYS A 120 14.41 -19.25 -6.55
C CYS A 120 15.30 -18.09 -7.04
N GLY A 121 14.97 -17.53 -8.20
CA GLY A 121 15.86 -16.76 -9.09
C GLY A 121 16.51 -15.48 -8.54
N TRP A 122 16.41 -15.20 -7.25
CA TRP A 122 17.13 -14.11 -6.58
C TRP A 122 18.65 -14.33 -6.58
N THR A 123 19.12 -15.58 -6.58
CA THR A 123 20.55 -15.90 -6.72
C THR A 123 21.11 -15.59 -8.11
N LEU A 124 20.26 -15.48 -9.15
CA LEU A 124 20.67 -15.24 -10.53
C LEU A 124 20.74 -13.74 -10.89
N VAL A 125 20.27 -12.85 -10.02
CA VAL A 125 20.23 -11.40 -10.25
C VAL A 125 21.45 -10.67 -9.65
N LEU A 126 22.24 -11.35 -8.82
CA LEU A 126 23.39 -10.78 -8.07
C LEU A 126 24.76 -11.31 -8.51
N ASN A 127 24.92 -11.72 -9.77
CA ASN A 127 26.20 -12.20 -10.31
C ASN A 127 26.59 -11.46 -11.59
#